data_AF-A0AAJ2FUP7-F1
#
_entry.id   AF-A0AAJ2FUP7-F1
#
_cell.length_a   1.000
_cell.length_b   1.000
_cell.length_c   1.000
_cell.angle_alpha   90.00
_cell.angle_beta   90.00
_cell.angle_gamma   90.00
#
_symmetry.space_group_name_H-M   'P 1'
#
loop_
_entity.id
_entity.type
_entity.pdbx_description
1 polymer ?
#
loop_
_entity_poly.entity_id
_entity_poly.type
_entity_poly.pdbx_seq_one_letter_code
_entity_poly.pdbx_strand_id
1 'polypeptide(L)'
;MQGSPDAVLIDGRFRVACLLQAIIHCKPDCVFLFHDFQDRPQYHGVLRHVDVLARVDTLAVMRAKLQVDGTAVLHDLFDHYLIPD
;
A
#
# COMPACT_ATOMS: atom_id res chain seq x y z
N MET A 1 3.84 -4.10 24.11
CA MET A 1 2.52 -4.30 23.46
C MET A 1 2.83 -4.62 22.00
N GLN A 2 3.16 -5.88 21.70
CA GLN A 2 3.62 -6.29 20.37
C GLN A 2 2.46 -6.96 19.65
N GLY A 3 1.89 -6.27 18.67
CA GLY A 3 0.96 -6.85 17.70
C GLY A 3 1.15 -6.11 16.38
N SER A 4 1.27 -6.87 15.28
CA SER A 4 1.23 -6.31 13.93
C SER A 4 -0.22 -6.35 13.44
N PRO A 5 -0.73 -5.33 12.73
CA PRO A 5 -2.11 -5.32 12.25
C PRO A 5 -2.40 -6.50 11.31
N ASP A 6 -3.59 -7.07 11.40
CA ASP A 6 -4.11 -8.01 10.40
C ASP A 6 -4.60 -7.30 9.13
N ALA A 7 -5.02 -6.05 9.26
CA ALA A 7 -5.43 -5.20 8.15
C ALA A 7 -5.11 -3.72 8.39
N VAL A 8 -4.89 -2.98 7.31
CA VAL A 8 -4.66 -1.52 7.31
C VAL A 8 -5.54 -0.87 6.24
N LEU A 9 -6.30 0.16 6.64
CA LEU A 9 -7.08 1.01 5.73
C LEU A 9 -6.28 2.26 5.36
N ILE A 10 -6.08 2.46 4.06
CA ILE A 10 -5.47 3.64 3.46
C ILE A 10 -6.58 4.52 2.88
N ASP A 11 -7.05 5.46 3.68
CA ASP A 11 -8.10 6.43 3.29
C ASP A 11 -7.83 7.85 3.83
N GLY A 12 -6.55 8.16 4.02
CA GLY A 12 -6.10 9.46 4.50
C GLY A 12 -5.48 10.32 3.40
N ARG A 13 -4.47 11.08 3.82
CA ARG A 13 -3.50 11.73 2.95
C ARG A 13 -2.24 10.87 2.84
N PHE A 14 -1.39 11.20 1.88
CA PHE A 14 -0.13 10.50 1.63
C PHE A 14 -0.35 9.02 1.34
N ARG A 15 -1.37 8.70 0.54
CA ARG A 15 -1.92 7.33 0.47
C ARG A 15 -0.89 6.32 -0.02
N VAL A 16 -0.12 6.69 -1.04
CA VAL A 16 0.99 5.87 -1.55
C VAL A 16 2.04 5.66 -0.46
N ALA A 17 2.50 6.71 0.21
CA ALA A 17 3.50 6.61 1.27
C ALA A 17 2.99 5.75 2.46
N CYS A 18 1.71 5.89 2.84
CA CYS A 18 1.09 5.07 3.88
C CYS A 18 1.09 3.59 3.52
N LEU A 19 0.75 3.23 2.27
CA LEU A 19 0.83 1.84 1.82
C LEU A 19 2.27 1.31 1.87
N LEU A 20 3.25 2.08 1.35
CA LEU A 20 4.65 1.67 1.34
C LEU A 20 5.21 1.48 2.77
N GLN A 21 4.84 2.36 3.69
CA GLN A 21 5.19 2.20 5.12
C GLN A 21 4.49 0.97 5.73
N ALA A 22 3.25 0.69 5.36
CA ALA A 22 2.55 -0.52 5.81
C ALA A 22 3.26 -1.79 5.33
N ILE A 23 3.77 -1.81 4.10
CA ILE A 23 4.59 -2.93 3.57
C ILE A 23 5.87 -3.13 4.38
N ILE A 24 6.53 -2.06 4.83
CA ILE A 24 7.76 -2.12 5.64
C ILE A 24 7.50 -2.64 7.06
N HIS A 25 6.38 -2.23 7.68
CA HIS A 25 6.14 -2.42 9.11
C HIS A 25 5.15 -3.54 9.47
N CYS A 26 4.31 -3.98 8.54
CA CYS A 26 3.31 -5.01 8.80
C CYS A 26 3.82 -6.43 8.51
N LYS A 27 3.18 -7.41 9.13
CA LYS A 27 3.42 -8.83 8.84
C LYS A 27 3.02 -9.19 7.39
N PRO A 28 3.65 -10.20 6.76
CA PRO A 28 3.46 -10.50 5.34
C PRO A 28 2.02 -10.83 4.90
N ASP A 29 1.19 -11.34 5.82
CA ASP A 29 -0.21 -11.71 5.57
C ASP A 29 -1.20 -10.55 5.76
N CYS A 30 -0.71 -9.38 6.22
CA CYS A 30 -1.52 -8.18 6.41
C CYS A 30 -2.27 -7.79 5.13
N VAL A 31 -3.55 -7.43 5.29
CA VAL A 31 -4.42 -7.00 4.19
C VAL A 31 -4.43 -5.48 4.12
N PHE A 32 -4.19 -4.92 2.94
CA PHE A 32 -4.27 -3.49 2.71
C PHE A 32 -5.56 -3.14 1.98
N LEU A 33 -6.30 -2.16 2.49
CA LEU A 33 -7.53 -1.65 1.90
C LEU A 33 -7.23 -0.24 1.38
N PHE A 34 -7.12 -0.07 0.07
CA PHE A 34 -6.78 1.21 -0.55
C PHE A 34 -8.02 1.85 -1.16
N HIS A 35 -8.50 2.93 -0.54
CA HIS A 35 -9.71 3.63 -0.96
C HIS A 35 -9.46 4.54 -2.18
N ASP A 36 -10.47 4.69 -3.06
CA ASP A 36 -10.39 5.44 -4.32
C ASP A 36 -9.23 5.00 -5.26
N PHE A 37 -8.85 3.73 -5.23
CA PHE A 37 -7.69 3.25 -5.99
C PHE A 37 -7.95 3.11 -7.49
N GLN A 38 -9.17 2.71 -7.86
CA GLN A 38 -9.50 2.39 -9.25
C GLN A 38 -9.37 3.57 -10.20
N ASP A 39 -9.99 4.68 -9.83
CA ASP A 39 -10.20 5.81 -10.72
C ASP A 39 -9.04 6.83 -10.67
N ARG A 40 -7.95 6.48 -9.98
CA ARG A 40 -6.80 7.37 -9.71
C ARG A 40 -5.49 6.74 -10.17
N PRO A 41 -5.13 6.87 -11.47
CA PRO A 41 -3.96 6.24 -12.07
C PRO A 41 -2.63 6.60 -11.39
N GLN A 42 -2.54 7.76 -10.74
CA GLN A 42 -1.34 8.18 -10.01
C GLN A 42 -0.97 7.23 -8.87
N TYR A 43 -1.90 6.40 -8.38
CA TYR A 43 -1.59 5.40 -7.35
C TYR A 43 -1.09 4.08 -7.93
N HIS A 44 -1.25 3.82 -9.24
CA HIS A 44 -0.99 2.50 -9.82
C HIS A 44 0.48 2.10 -9.79
N GLY A 45 1.40 3.03 -9.52
CA GLY A 45 2.81 2.73 -9.26
C GLY A 45 3.00 1.71 -8.13
N VAL A 46 2.10 1.68 -7.14
CA VAL A 46 2.19 0.72 -6.01
C VAL A 46 1.99 -0.73 -6.41
N LEU A 47 1.40 -1.00 -7.59
CA LEU A 47 1.18 -2.37 -8.11
C LEU A 47 2.48 -3.14 -8.36
N ARG A 48 3.62 -2.46 -8.38
CA ARG A 48 4.92 -3.16 -8.40
C ARG A 48 5.21 -3.88 -7.08
N HIS A 49 4.66 -3.42 -5.96
CA HIS A 49 4.93 -3.92 -4.60
C HIS A 49 3.82 -4.81 -4.03
N VAL A 50 2.61 -4.73 -4.58
CA VAL A 50 1.42 -5.43 -4.07
C VAL A 50 0.71 -6.23 -5.14
N ASP A 51 0.01 -7.28 -4.73
CA ASP A 51 -0.98 -7.97 -5.53
C ASP A 51 -2.38 -7.50 -5.14
N VAL A 52 -3.24 -7.23 -6.12
CA VAL A 52 -4.65 -6.90 -5.90
C VAL A 52 -5.44 -8.21 -5.78
N LEU A 53 -6.03 -8.44 -4.61
CA LEU A 53 -6.81 -9.64 -4.30
C LEU A 53 -8.28 -9.51 -4.74
N ALA A 54 -8.86 -8.32 -4.55
CA ALA A 54 -10.24 -8.03 -4.90
C ALA A 54 -10.45 -6.52 -5.08
N ARG A 55 -11.55 -6.16 -5.73
CA ARG A 55 -12.02 -4.78 -5.91
C ARG A 55 -13.49 -4.71 -5.59
N VAL A 56 -13.90 -3.70 -4.83
CA VAL A 56 -15.31 -3.42 -4.47
C VAL A 56 -15.51 -1.93 -4.69
N ASP A 57 -16.32 -1.56 -5.68
CA ASP A 57 -16.44 -0.18 -6.15
C ASP A 57 -15.05 0.44 -6.40
N THR A 58 -14.71 1.54 -5.70
CA THR A 58 -13.41 2.22 -5.83
C THR A 58 -12.33 1.64 -4.90
N LEU A 59 -12.69 0.76 -3.95
CA LEU A 59 -11.79 0.15 -2.98
C LEU A 59 -11.02 -1.02 -3.59
N ALA A 60 -9.72 -1.05 -3.39
CA ALA A 60 -8.87 -2.19 -3.72
C ALA A 60 -8.39 -2.92 -2.46
N VAL A 61 -8.57 -4.23 -2.44
CA VAL A 61 -8.03 -5.14 -1.42
C VAL A 61 -6.71 -5.70 -1.95
N MET A 62 -5.64 -5.52 -1.20
CA MET A 62 -4.28 -5.83 -1.63
C MET A 62 -3.51 -6.60 -0.56
N ARG A 63 -2.42 -7.25 -0.97
CA ARG A 63 -1.39 -7.78 -0.09
C ARG A 63 -0.01 -7.49 -0.68
N ALA A 64 1.01 -7.34 0.17
CA ALA A 64 2.39 -7.28 -0.31
C ALA A 64 2.74 -8.54 -1.11
N LYS A 65 3.53 -8.38 -2.18
CA LYS A 65 4.06 -9.54 -2.93
C LYS A 65 4.91 -10.42 -2.03
N LEU A 66 4.96 -11.72 -2.32
CA LEU A 66 5.78 -12.69 -1.54
C LEU A 66 7.28 -12.33 -1.52
N GLN A 67 7.76 -11.69 -2.58
CA GLN A 67 9.14 -11.21 -2.71
C GLN A 67 9.09 -9.71 -2.98
N VAL A 68 9.28 -8.92 -1.94
CA VAL A 68 9.33 -7.45 -2.04
C VAL A 68 10.78 -7.03 -2.20
N ASP A 69 11.06 -6.25 -3.25
CA ASP A 69 12.32 -5.54 -3.38
C ASP A 69 12.33 -4.33 -2.43
N GLY A 70 13.02 -4.47 -1.29
CA GLY A 70 13.10 -3.42 -0.29
C GLY A 70 13.74 -2.12 -0.79
N THR A 71 14.68 -2.20 -1.73
CA THR A 71 15.30 -1.00 -2.34
C THR A 71 14.29 -0.26 -3.20
N ALA A 72 13.50 -0.99 -4.00
CA ALA A 72 12.43 -0.39 -4.79
C ALA A 72 11.35 0.25 -3.91
N VAL A 73 10.98 -0.39 -2.79
CA VAL A 73 10.02 0.19 -1.83
C VAL A 73 10.54 1.50 -1.26
N LEU A 74 11.79 1.54 -0.82
CA LEU A 74 12.39 2.74 -0.25
C LEU A 74 12.50 3.87 -1.27
N HIS A 75 12.92 3.56 -2.51
CA HIS A 75 12.99 4.55 -3.59
C HIS A 75 11.63 5.22 -3.82
N ASP A 76 10.58 4.43 -3.99
CA ASP A 76 9.24 4.97 -4.22
C ASP A 76 8.67 5.68 -3.00
N LEU A 77 9.04 5.21 -1.80
CA LEU A 77 8.64 5.90 -0.58
C LEU A 77 9.25 7.30 -0.56
N PHE A 78 10.52 7.48 -0.93
CA PHE A 78 11.14 8.81 -1.01
C PHE A 78 10.48 9.68 -2.08
N ASP A 79 10.18 9.13 -3.26
CA ASP A 79 9.49 9.86 -4.33
C ASP A 79 8.11 10.37 -3.91
N HIS A 80 7.41 9.62 -3.04
CA HIS A 80 6.05 9.93 -2.61
C HIS A 80 5.94 10.48 -1.18
N TYR A 81 7.07 10.63 -0.47
CA TYR A 81 7.07 10.91 0.98
C TYR A 81 6.33 12.20 1.34
N LEU A 82 6.40 13.20 0.46
CA LEU A 82 5.76 14.51 0.63
C LEU A 82 4.61 14.74 -0.35
N ILE A 83 4.06 13.67 -0.96
CA ILE A 83 2.91 13.75 -1.87
C ILE A 83 1.64 13.38 -1.09
N PRO A 84 0.76 14.34 -0.75
CA PRO A 84 -0.38 14.12 0.14
C PRO A 84 -1.58 13.39 -0.48
N ASP A 85 -1.53 12.99 -1.74
CA ASP A 85 -2.70 12.56 -2.51
C ASP A 85 -3.00 11.07 -2.43
#